data_AF-A0A7Y9J582-F1
#
_entry.id   AF-A0A7Y9J582-F1
#
_cell.length_a   1.000
_cell.length_b   1.000
_cell.length_c   1.000
_cell.angle_alpha   90.00
_cell.angle_beta   90.00
_cell.angle_gamma   90.00
#
_symmetry.space_group_name_H-M   'P 1'
#
loop_
_entity.id
_entity.type
_entity.pdbx_description
1 polymer ?
#
loop_
_entity_poly.entity_id
_entity_poly.type
_entity_poly.pdbx_seq_one_letter_code
_entity_poly.pdbx_strand_id
1 'polypeptide(L)'
;MGDTAVPGHEAVFRLVYRSSVRLLPELRADALADIFEVARWKNDALGVTGALLIWQDVFVQVLEGDESVVRTLYATIHADHRHDHVALLDAAPAPERVFAGWSMARVGNDHGADIPVEIDREVAAAAPRPVDTVQNTMLDAMREYARDAVGA
;
A
#
# COMPACT_ATOMS: atom_id res chain seq x y z
N MET A 1 -14.52 6.47 38.20
CA MET A 1 -14.36 6.92 36.80
C MET A 1 -12.87 7.08 36.57
N GLY A 2 -12.20 6.00 36.20
CA GLY A 2 -10.79 6.03 35.81
C GLY A 2 -10.73 5.98 34.30
N ASP A 3 -10.49 7.13 33.70
CA ASP A 3 -10.08 7.21 32.30
C ASP A 3 -8.62 6.73 32.25
N THR A 4 -8.44 5.43 32.05
CA THR A 4 -7.13 4.87 31.71
C THR A 4 -6.90 5.12 30.23
N ALA A 5 -6.51 6.35 29.89
CA ALA A 5 -5.78 6.61 28.66
C ALA A 5 -4.49 5.78 28.72
N VAL A 6 -4.49 4.65 28.03
CA VAL A 6 -3.27 3.85 27.79
C VAL A 6 -2.28 4.75 27.03
N PRO A 7 -1.10 5.05 27.61
CA PRO A 7 -0.12 5.86 26.90
C PRO A 7 0.54 5.00 25.81
N GLY A 8 0.50 5.45 24.56
CA GLY A 8 1.53 5.12 23.56
C GLY A 8 1.13 4.35 22.29
N HIS A 9 -0.14 4.04 22.03
CA HIS A 9 -0.51 3.62 20.67
C HIS A 9 -0.77 4.88 19.85
N GLU A 10 0.20 5.29 19.04
CA GLU A 10 -0.01 6.28 17.98
C GLU A 10 -1.24 5.84 17.18
N ALA A 11 -2.29 6.66 17.14
CA ALA A 11 -3.53 6.28 16.47
C ALA A 11 -3.24 6.08 14.99
N VAL A 12 -3.30 4.82 14.53
CA VAL A 12 -3.05 4.49 13.13
C VAL A 12 -4.35 4.65 12.36
N PHE A 13 -4.29 5.33 11.23
CA PHE A 13 -5.35 5.37 10.24
C PHE A 13 -4.91 4.58 9.02
N ARG A 14 -5.78 3.69 8.54
CA ARG A 14 -5.55 2.89 7.34
C ARG A 14 -6.49 3.34 6.23
N LEU A 15 -5.93 3.52 5.05
CA LEU A 15 -6.66 3.80 3.83
C LEU A 15 -6.27 2.78 2.76
N VAL A 16 -7.28 2.16 2.14
CA VAL A 16 -7.13 1.25 1.01
C VAL A 16 -7.85 1.85 -0.19
N TYR A 17 -7.16 1.97 -1.30
CA TYR A 17 -7.77 2.43 -2.54
C TYR A 17 -7.32 1.57 -3.72
N ARG A 18 -8.10 1.64 -4.80
CA ARG A 18 -7.73 1.11 -6.11
C ARG A 18 -7.81 2.17 -7.19
N SER A 19 -7.09 1.96 -8.28
CA SER A 19 -7.11 2.83 -9.47
C SER A 19 -6.65 2.04 -10.70
N SER A 20 -6.93 2.54 -11.89
CA SER A 20 -6.48 1.90 -13.14
C SER A 20 -5.26 2.60 -13.73
N VAL A 21 -4.30 1.83 -14.22
CA VAL A 21 -3.05 2.27 -14.80
C VAL A 21 -3.34 2.95 -16.14
N ARG A 22 -2.90 4.19 -16.33
CA ARG A 22 -2.98 4.90 -17.63
C ARG A 22 -1.71 4.83 -18.48
N LEU A 23 -0.66 4.22 -17.93
CA LEU A 23 0.65 4.12 -18.57
C LEU A 23 0.65 3.06 -19.69
N LEU A 24 1.29 3.41 -20.81
CA LEU A 24 1.54 2.50 -21.91
C LEU A 24 2.41 1.32 -21.44
N PRO A 25 2.13 0.07 -21.88
CA PRO A 25 2.87 -1.13 -21.45
C PRO A 25 4.40 -0.98 -21.45
N GLU A 26 4.95 -0.35 -22.48
CA GLU A 26 6.37 -0.11 -22.68
C GLU A 26 6.99 0.91 -21.72
N LEU A 27 6.19 1.78 -21.11
CA LEU A 27 6.63 2.78 -20.13
C LEU A 27 6.35 2.34 -18.68
N ARG A 28 5.63 1.24 -18.48
CA ARG A 28 5.20 0.81 -17.13
C ARG A 28 6.38 0.46 -16.24
N ALA A 29 7.34 -0.32 -16.72
CA ALA A 29 8.45 -0.76 -15.87
C ALA A 29 9.20 0.42 -15.23
N ASP A 30 9.59 1.39 -16.04
CA ASP A 30 10.34 2.57 -15.59
C ASP A 30 9.48 3.50 -14.73
N ALA A 31 8.25 3.80 -15.17
CA ALA A 31 7.35 4.64 -14.40
C ALA A 31 6.96 4.02 -13.04
N LEU A 32 6.87 2.69 -12.96
CA LEU A 32 6.65 1.98 -11.70
C LEU A 32 7.85 2.08 -10.78
N ALA A 33 9.08 1.90 -11.30
CA ALA A 33 10.30 2.09 -10.52
C ALA A 33 10.34 3.52 -9.90
N ASP A 34 10.03 4.53 -10.71
CA ASP A 34 9.94 5.93 -10.26
C ASP A 34 8.84 6.12 -9.20
N ILE A 35 7.66 5.53 -9.38
CA ILE A 35 6.57 5.56 -8.39
C ILE A 35 7.05 4.96 -7.07
N PHE A 36 7.73 3.81 -7.09
CA PHE A 36 8.21 3.15 -5.88
C PHE A 36 9.32 3.95 -5.19
N GLU A 37 10.25 4.54 -5.92
CA GLU A 37 11.30 5.38 -5.33
C GLU A 37 10.71 6.63 -4.66
N VAL A 38 9.84 7.35 -5.37
CA VAL A 38 9.19 8.55 -4.85
C VAL A 38 8.27 8.22 -3.68
N ALA A 39 7.49 7.14 -3.78
CA ALA A 39 6.61 6.70 -2.70
C ALA A 39 7.42 6.33 -1.45
N ARG A 40 8.52 5.58 -1.58
CA ARG A 40 9.39 5.22 -0.45
C ARG A 40 9.91 6.47 0.26
N TRP A 41 10.51 7.40 -0.48
CA TRP A 41 11.09 8.62 0.11
C TRP A 41 10.04 9.52 0.75
N LYS A 42 8.92 9.78 0.08
CA LYS A 42 7.84 10.61 0.62
C LYS A 42 7.19 9.97 1.84
N ASN A 43 6.92 8.66 1.78
CA ASN A 43 6.25 7.97 2.87
C ASN A 43 7.14 7.91 4.11
N ASP A 44 8.44 7.64 3.95
CA ASP A 44 9.40 7.66 5.05
C ASP A 44 9.44 9.04 5.73
N ALA A 45 9.54 10.12 4.94
CA ALA A 45 9.54 11.49 5.46
C ALA A 45 8.22 11.89 6.17
N LEU A 46 7.11 11.25 5.81
CA LEU A 46 5.77 11.51 6.37
C LEU A 46 5.39 10.52 7.48
N GLY A 47 6.23 9.54 7.80
CA GLY A 47 5.87 8.46 8.74
C GLY A 47 4.70 7.60 8.25
N VAL A 48 4.55 7.45 6.93
CA VAL A 48 3.54 6.60 6.29
C VAL A 48 4.17 5.24 5.96
N THR A 49 3.42 4.17 6.19
CA THR A 49 3.78 2.80 5.82
C THR A 49 2.72 2.20 4.91
N GLY A 50 3.04 1.11 4.20
CA GLY A 50 2.06 0.52 3.31
C GLY A 50 2.57 -0.49 2.30
N ALA A 51 1.67 -0.89 1.41
CA ALA A 51 1.94 -1.80 0.31
C ALA A 51 1.23 -1.33 -0.96
N LEU A 52 1.88 -1.52 -2.11
CA LEU A 52 1.33 -1.27 -3.45
C LEU A 52 1.36 -2.57 -4.24
N LEU A 53 0.17 -3.05 -4.59
CA LEU A 53 -0.05 -4.16 -5.50
C LEU A 53 -0.38 -3.63 -6.89
N ILE A 54 0.21 -4.29 -7.88
CA ILE A 54 -0.06 -4.03 -9.29
C ILE A 54 -0.44 -5.35 -9.93
N TRP A 55 -1.65 -5.43 -10.46
CA TRP A 55 -2.13 -6.60 -11.15
C TRP A 55 -2.84 -6.20 -12.43
N GLN A 56 -2.29 -6.63 -13.56
CA GLN A 56 -2.69 -6.16 -14.89
C GLN A 56 -2.63 -4.62 -14.99
N ASP A 57 -3.76 -3.97 -15.24
CA ASP A 57 -3.88 -2.52 -15.34
C ASP A 57 -4.50 -1.92 -14.06
N VAL A 58 -4.44 -2.61 -12.92
CA VAL A 58 -5.02 -2.17 -11.65
C VAL A 58 -3.93 -1.98 -10.59
N PHE A 59 -3.97 -0.82 -9.93
CA PHE A 59 -3.25 -0.52 -8.70
C PHE A 59 -4.16 -0.73 -7.51
N VAL A 60 -3.67 -1.39 -6.47
CA VAL A 60 -4.30 -1.43 -5.14
C VAL A 60 -3.24 -1.02 -4.12
N GLN A 61 -3.51 0.02 -3.33
CA GLN A 61 -2.55 0.52 -2.35
C GLN A 61 -3.18 0.62 -0.98
N VAL A 62 -2.39 0.23 0.02
CA VAL A 62 -2.67 0.44 1.44
C VAL A 62 -1.73 1.51 1.97
N LEU A 63 -2.27 2.50 2.67
CA LEU A 63 -1.54 3.56 3.35
C LEU A 63 -1.89 3.54 4.84
N GLU A 64 -0.89 3.61 5.70
CA GLU A 64 -1.04 3.58 7.15
C GLU A 64 -0.22 4.69 7.79
N GLY A 65 -0.81 5.42 8.75
CA GLY A 65 -0.14 6.51 9.45
C GLY A 65 -1.12 7.42 10.17
N ASP A 66 -0.70 8.64 10.48
CA ASP A 66 -1.62 9.66 11.00
C ASP A 66 -2.75 9.93 9.99
N GLU A 67 -3.99 10.08 10.47
CA GLU A 67 -5.16 10.26 9.61
C GLU A 67 -5.03 11.48 8.68
N SER A 68 -4.55 12.61 9.21
CA SER A 68 -4.43 13.84 8.43
C SER A 68 -3.36 13.72 7.36
N VAL A 69 -2.25 13.05 7.68
CA VAL A 69 -1.14 12.78 6.76
C VAL A 69 -1.58 11.82 5.66
N VAL A 70 -2.21 10.70 6.01
CA VAL A 70 -2.69 9.69 5.05
C VAL A 70 -3.72 10.29 4.10
N ARG A 71 -4.69 11.06 4.60
CA ARG A 71 -5.70 11.72 3.75
C ARG A 71 -5.09 12.76 2.81
N THR A 72 -4.10 13.53 3.26
CA THR A 72 -3.40 14.52 2.44
C THR A 72 -2.57 13.85 1.34
N LEU A 73 -1.86 12.77 1.70
CA LEU A 73 -1.12 11.96 0.73
C LEU A 73 -2.06 11.35 -0.31
N TYR A 74 -3.18 10.76 0.13
CA TYR A 74 -4.20 10.20 -0.75
C TYR A 74 -4.78 11.26 -1.71
N ALA A 75 -5.04 12.48 -1.26
CA ALA A 75 -5.51 13.56 -2.13
C ALA A 75 -4.47 13.93 -3.21
N THR A 76 -3.18 13.89 -2.87
CA THR A 76 -2.09 14.12 -3.83
C THR A 76 -2.02 12.99 -4.86
N ILE A 77 -2.14 11.74 -4.38
CA ILE A 77 -2.15 10.54 -5.21
C ILE A 77 -3.35 10.56 -6.16
N HIS A 78 -4.55 10.88 -5.66
CA HIS A 78 -5.79 10.93 -6.46
C HIS A 78 -5.70 11.92 -7.64
N ALA A 79 -4.85 12.94 -7.55
CA ALA A 79 -4.63 13.91 -8.63
C ALA A 79 -3.52 13.49 -9.62
N ASP A 80 -2.88 12.34 -9.42
CA ASP A 80 -1.80 11.85 -10.27
C ASP A 80 -2.32 11.43 -11.65
N HIS A 81 -1.66 11.87 -12.72
CA HIS A 81 -2.09 11.59 -14.10
C HIS A 81 -1.71 10.19 -14.58
N ARG A 82 -0.89 9.46 -13.82
CA ARG A 82 -0.42 8.11 -14.18
C ARG A 82 -1.48 7.02 -13.94
N HIS A 83 -2.56 7.36 -13.25
CA HIS A 83 -3.70 6.48 -13.02
C HIS A 83 -5.04 7.21 -13.16
N ASP A 84 -6.15 6.47 -13.17
CA ASP A 84 -7.51 7.01 -13.15
C ASP A 84 -8.47 6.08 -12.40
N HIS A 85 -9.78 6.39 -12.45
CA HIS A 85 -10.83 5.60 -11.79
C HIS A 85 -10.49 5.29 -10.32
N VAL A 86 -9.97 6.28 -9.61
CA VAL A 86 -9.54 6.13 -8.22
C VAL A 86 -10.77 5.88 -7.36
N ALA A 87 -10.82 4.73 -6.71
CA ALA A 87 -11.92 4.30 -5.85
C ALA A 87 -11.37 4.00 -4.45
N LEU A 88 -11.91 4.70 -3.45
CA LEU A 88 -11.68 4.41 -2.05
C LEU A 88 -12.40 3.12 -1.67
N LEU A 89 -11.69 2.12 -1.18
CA LEU A 89 -12.22 0.81 -0.82
C LEU A 89 -12.49 0.71 0.68
N ASP A 90 -11.55 1.19 1.49
CA ASP A 90 -11.66 1.22 2.95
C ASP A 90 -10.89 2.41 3.53
N ALA A 91 -11.37 2.95 4.65
CA ALA A 91 -10.77 4.09 5.34
C ALA A 91 -11.22 4.13 6.80
N ALA A 92 -10.39 3.64 7.71
CA ALA A 92 -10.75 3.50 9.12
C ALA A 92 -9.55 3.61 10.06
N PRO A 93 -9.77 3.98 11.34
CA PRO A 93 -8.79 3.77 12.39
C PRO A 93 -8.42 2.29 12.49
N ALA A 94 -7.13 2.01 12.64
CA ALA A 94 -6.55 0.68 12.80
C ALA A 94 -5.83 0.57 14.16
N PRO A 95 -5.84 -0.62 14.78
CA PRO A 95 -5.17 -0.81 16.07
C PRO A 95 -3.65 -0.73 15.97
N GLU A 96 -3.08 -1.10 14.82
CA GLU A 96 -1.65 -1.08 14.54
C GLU A 96 -1.36 -1.02 13.02
N ARG A 97 -0.11 -0.68 12.67
CA ARG A 97 0.39 -0.71 11.29
C ARG A 97 0.64 -2.16 10.88
N VAL A 98 -0.10 -2.65 9.90
CA VAL A 98 0.11 -3.98 9.32
C VAL A 98 1.42 -4.03 8.56
N PHE A 99 1.84 -2.93 7.94
CA PHE A 99 3.07 -2.85 7.15
C PHE A 99 4.16 -2.03 7.85
N ALA A 100 4.25 -2.09 9.20
CA ALA A 100 5.13 -1.25 10.02
C ALA A 100 6.62 -1.24 9.59
N GLY A 101 7.11 -2.31 8.97
CA GLY A 101 8.48 -2.41 8.46
C GLY A 101 8.71 -1.87 7.05
N TRP A 102 7.66 -1.38 6.36
CA TRP A 102 7.70 -1.03 4.94
C TRP A 102 7.11 0.35 4.70
N SER A 103 7.98 1.32 4.35
CA SER A 103 7.54 2.63 3.86
C SER A 103 6.70 2.48 2.57
N MET A 104 7.00 1.47 1.74
CA MET A 104 6.14 0.97 0.68
C MET A 104 6.62 -0.40 0.16
N ALA A 105 5.85 -1.48 0.39
CA ALA A 105 6.15 -2.79 -0.20
C ALA A 105 5.64 -2.91 -1.64
N ARG A 106 6.43 -3.54 -2.52
CA ARG A 106 6.00 -3.92 -3.88
C ARG A 106 5.46 -5.35 -3.86
N VAL A 107 4.25 -5.53 -4.35
CA VAL A 107 3.66 -6.86 -4.57
C VAL A 107 3.63 -7.12 -6.08
N GLY A 108 4.53 -7.97 -6.56
CA GLY A 108 4.78 -8.23 -7.97
C GLY A 108 4.11 -9.51 -8.49
N ASN A 109 3.78 -9.56 -9.77
CA ASN A 109 3.18 -10.72 -10.42
C ASN A 109 4.24 -11.59 -11.10
N ASP A 110 4.72 -12.63 -10.41
CA ASP A 110 5.49 -13.70 -11.05
C ASP A 110 4.67 -15.01 -11.01
N HIS A 111 3.82 -15.18 -12.02
CA HIS A 111 3.38 -16.44 -12.65
C HIS A 111 3.31 -17.73 -11.79
N GLY A 112 2.79 -17.65 -10.57
CA GLY A 112 2.49 -18.80 -9.72
C GLY A 112 1.29 -18.48 -8.85
N ALA A 113 0.51 -19.49 -8.48
CA ALA A 113 -0.69 -19.36 -7.65
C ALA A 113 -0.44 -18.74 -6.25
N ASP A 114 0.82 -18.46 -5.92
CA ASP A 114 1.26 -17.66 -4.77
C ASP A 114 2.04 -16.45 -5.30
N ILE A 115 1.53 -15.24 -5.04
CA ILE A 115 2.20 -13.99 -5.41
C ILE A 115 3.42 -13.81 -4.49
N PRO A 116 4.67 -13.84 -5.01
CA PRO A 116 5.84 -13.51 -4.21
C PRO A 116 5.82 -12.01 -3.93
N VAL A 117 5.89 -11.62 -2.66
CA VAL A 117 6.32 -10.26 -2.31
C VAL A 117 7.77 -10.17 -2.80
N GLU A 118 8.01 -9.46 -3.90
CA GLU A 118 9.37 -9.14 -4.34
C GLU A 118 9.98 -8.19 -3.31
N ILE A 119 10.60 -8.79 -2.29
CA ILE A 119 11.46 -8.10 -1.36
C ILE A 119 12.74 -7.80 -2.14
N ASP A 120 12.89 -6.55 -2.56
CA ASP A 120 14.14 -6.05 -3.12
C ASP A 120 15.29 -6.44 -2.17
N ARG A 121 16.15 -7.36 -2.60
CA ARG A 121 17.12 -8.05 -1.73
C ARG A 121 18.17 -7.09 -1.16
N GLU A 122 18.33 -5.89 -1.69
CA GLU A 122 19.14 -4.83 -1.08
C GLU A 122 18.53 -4.25 0.21
N VAL A 123 17.24 -4.48 0.47
CA VAL A 123 16.49 -3.95 1.64
C VAL A 123 16.10 -5.08 2.62
N ALA A 124 16.59 -6.31 2.41
CA ALA A 124 16.38 -7.44 3.32
C ALA A 124 17.03 -7.25 4.71
N ALA A 125 17.76 -6.16 4.94
CA ALA A 125 18.31 -5.81 6.24
C ALA A 125 17.29 -5.17 7.21
N ALA A 126 16.08 -4.81 6.76
CA ALA A 126 15.09 -4.10 7.59
C ALA A 126 13.72 -4.80 7.72
N ALA A 127 13.42 -5.87 6.98
CA ALA A 127 12.14 -6.57 7.10
C ALA A 127 12.11 -7.41 8.41
N PRO A 128 11.23 -7.12 9.39
CA PRO A 128 11.10 -7.95 10.58
C PRO A 128 10.17 -9.15 10.31
N ARG A 129 10.73 -10.36 10.39
CA ARG A 129 10.04 -11.66 10.61
C ARG A 129 9.04 -12.13 9.51
N PRO A 130 8.68 -13.43 9.46
CA PRO A 130 7.71 -13.94 8.48
C PRO A 130 6.40 -13.18 8.54
N VAL A 131 5.83 -12.90 7.36
CA VAL A 131 4.56 -12.20 7.16
C VAL A 131 3.50 -12.79 8.09
N ASP A 132 2.94 -11.97 8.99
CA ASP A 132 1.96 -12.45 9.97
C ASP A 132 0.58 -12.74 9.33
N THR A 133 -0.33 -13.36 10.08
CA THR A 133 -1.67 -13.72 9.57
C THR A 133 -2.49 -12.51 9.11
N VAL A 134 -2.28 -11.35 9.74
CA VAL A 134 -3.01 -10.12 9.42
C VAL A 134 -2.49 -9.52 8.12
N GLN A 135 -1.17 -9.48 7.95
CA GLN A 135 -0.52 -9.07 6.71
C GLN A 135 -0.95 -9.96 5.53
N ASN A 136 -0.98 -11.28 5.69
CA ASN A 136 -1.44 -12.19 4.64
C ASN A 136 -2.90 -11.95 4.27
N THR A 137 -3.77 -11.75 5.27
CA THR A 137 -5.19 -11.45 5.04
C THR A 137 -5.37 -10.13 4.28
N MET A 138 -4.58 -9.10 4.61
CA MET A 138 -4.61 -7.82 3.89
C MET A 138 -4.11 -7.99 2.45
N LEU A 139 -3.03 -8.74 2.24
CA LEU A 139 -2.53 -9.03 0.90
C LEU A 139 -3.55 -9.82 0.07
N ASP A 140 -4.27 -10.76 0.66
CA ASP A 140 -5.34 -11.50 0.00
C ASP A 140 -6.53 -10.59 -0.36
N ALA A 141 -6.93 -9.70 0.54
CA ALA A 141 -7.95 -8.68 0.25
C ALA A 141 -7.51 -7.76 -0.89
N MET A 142 -6.24 -7.31 -0.91
CA MET A 142 -5.70 -6.50 -2.01
C MET A 142 -5.79 -7.25 -3.34
N ARG A 143 -5.51 -8.56 -3.36
CA ARG A 143 -5.64 -9.40 -4.56
C ARG A 143 -7.09 -9.53 -5.02
N GLU A 144 -8.03 -9.69 -4.09
CA GLU A 144 -9.46 -9.73 -4.39
C GLU A 144 -9.95 -8.41 -4.99
N TYR A 145 -9.59 -7.27 -4.39
CA TYR A 145 -9.94 -5.94 -4.92
C TYR A 145 -9.43 -5.69 -6.34
N ALA A 146 -8.26 -6.24 -6.66
CA ALA A 146 -7.71 -6.18 -8.00
C ALA A 146 -8.49 -7.07 -8.98
N ARG A 147 -8.85 -8.29 -8.58
CA ARG A 147 -9.68 -9.23 -9.37
C ARG A 147 -11.06 -8.68 -9.68
N ASP A 148 -11.71 -8.09 -8.69
CA ASP A 148 -13.03 -7.49 -8.84
C ASP A 148 -13.06 -6.32 -9.83
N ALA A 149 -11.93 -5.61 -9.99
CA ALA A 149 -11.84 -4.52 -10.95
C ALA A 149 -11.68 -4.99 -12.41
N VAL A 150 -11.12 -6.18 -12.63
CA VAL A 150 -10.90 -6.76 -13.97
C VAL A 150 -12.11 -7.57 -14.44
N GLY A 151 -12.86 -8.16 -13.51
CA GLY A 151 -14.07 -8.95 -13.81
C GLY A 151 -15.37 -8.16 -13.96
N ALA A 152 -15.35 -6.85 -13.70
CA ALA A 152 -16.53 -5.97 -13.70
C ALA A 152 -16.82 -5.30 -15.05
#